data_AF-A0A269PL72-F1
#
_entry.id   AF-A0A269PL72-F1
#
_cell.length_a   1.000
_cell.length_b   1.000
_cell.length_c   1.000
_cell.angle_alpha   90.00
_cell.angle_beta   90.00
_cell.angle_gamma   90.00
#
_symmetry.space_group_name_H-M   'P 1'
#
loop_
_entity.id
_entity.type
_entity.pdbx_description
1 polymer ?
#
loop_
_entity_poly.entity_id
_entity_poly.type
_entity_poly.pdbx_seq_one_letter_code
_entity_poly.pdbx_strand_id
1 'polypeptide(L)'
;MACNQYDKETRNAGSLTVKGFETEIFYKMNSNITLSAGLVMSDTEFKDFPLNPDDNEFNLAGFSFRNYPEWTGNIAATYKGDKGFFANINANYVDVSRAVSNPYAQSTNPKEQQEATPSFDPMNDSVALVNTRIG
;
A
#
# COMPACT_ATOMS: atom_id res chain seq x y z
N MET A 1 -5.30 -49.59 -5.23
CA MET A 1 -4.83 -48.43 -6.00
C MET A 1 -4.14 -47.51 -5.02
N ALA A 2 -2.81 -47.36 -5.12
CA ALA A 2 -2.05 -46.50 -4.22
C ALA A 2 -2.06 -45.08 -4.77
N CYS A 3 -2.64 -44.14 -4.03
CA CYS A 3 -2.45 -42.72 -4.29
C CYS A 3 -0.97 -42.41 -4.08
N ASN A 4 -0.31 -41.95 -5.13
CA ASN A 4 1.11 -41.66 -5.12
C ASN A 4 1.34 -40.33 -4.37
N GLN A 5 2.19 -40.31 -3.34
CA GLN A 5 2.49 -39.12 -2.52
C GLN A 5 3.23 -38.02 -3.29
N TYR A 6 3.52 -38.25 -4.57
CA TYR A 6 4.19 -37.35 -5.49
C TYR A 6 3.24 -36.68 -6.50
N ASP A 7 1.93 -36.93 -6.43
CA ASP A 7 0.97 -36.23 -7.28
C ASP A 7 0.65 -34.86 -6.65
N LYS A 8 1.54 -33.89 -6.89
CA LYS A 8 1.37 -32.50 -6.46
C LYS A 8 0.82 -31.70 -7.63
N GLU A 9 -0.41 -31.22 -7.49
CA GLU A 9 -1.01 -30.30 -8.43
C GLU A 9 -0.85 -28.85 -7.91
N THR A 10 -0.27 -27.98 -8.75
CA THR A 10 -0.23 -26.54 -8.49
C THR A 10 -1.27 -25.88 -9.37
N ARG A 11 -2.36 -25.38 -8.77
CA ARG A 11 -3.36 -24.56 -9.46
C ARG A 11 -3.15 -23.09 -9.16
N ASN A 12 -3.40 -22.23 -10.15
CA ASN A 12 -3.53 -20.80 -9.88
C ASN A 12 -4.84 -20.60 -9.10
N ALA A 13 -4.71 -20.30 -7.81
CA ALA A 13 -5.81 -20.23 -6.87
C ALA A 13 -6.38 -18.81 -6.71
N GLY A 14 -5.95 -17.82 -7.50
CA GLY A 14 -6.47 -16.46 -7.35
C GLY A 14 -6.26 -15.51 -8.52
N SER A 15 -7.03 -14.44 -8.49
CA SER A 15 -7.03 -13.33 -9.43
C SER A 15 -6.99 -12.00 -8.67
N LEU A 16 -6.30 -11.01 -9.23
CA LEU A 16 -6.12 -9.70 -8.63
C LEU A 16 -6.14 -8.60 -9.69
N THR A 17 -6.33 -7.36 -9.25
CA THR A 17 -6.22 -6.16 -10.08
C THR A 17 -5.31 -5.15 -9.40
N VAL A 18 -4.45 -4.52 -10.20
CA VAL A 18 -3.63 -3.37 -9.80
C VAL A 18 -3.81 -2.31 -10.87
N LYS A 19 -4.24 -1.11 -10.47
CA LYS A 19 -4.40 0.05 -11.34
C LYS A 19 -3.88 1.27 -10.63
N GLY A 20 -3.35 2.24 -11.37
CA GLY A 20 -2.83 3.44 -10.75
C GLY A 20 -2.27 4.42 -11.75
N PHE A 21 -1.87 5.57 -11.25
CA PHE A 21 -1.09 6.54 -11.99
C PHE A 21 -0.07 7.20 -11.08
N GLU A 22 0.99 7.69 -11.70
CA GLU A 22 2.07 8.41 -11.05
C GLU A 22 2.27 9.74 -11.79
N THR A 23 2.48 10.80 -11.03
CA THR A 23 2.77 12.12 -11.60
C THR A 23 3.84 12.80 -10.78
N GLU A 24 4.86 13.28 -11.48
CA GLU A 24 5.99 13.98 -10.88
C GLU A 24 6.19 15.34 -11.55
N ILE A 25 6.51 16.35 -10.74
CA ILE A 25 6.78 17.72 -11.17
C ILE A 25 8.11 18.14 -10.58
N PHE A 26 9.00 18.63 -11.44
CA PHE A 26 10.25 19.28 -11.06
C PHE A 26 10.30 20.65 -11.71
N TYR A 27 10.37 21.71 -10.90
CA TYR A 27 10.28 23.07 -11.41
C TYR A 27 11.30 24.00 -10.76
N LYS A 28 12.08 24.68 -11.60
CA LYS A 28 12.97 25.76 -11.16
C LYS A 28 12.21 27.08 -11.28
N MET A 29 11.69 27.58 -10.16
CA MET A 29 10.92 28.82 -10.12
C MET A 29 11.77 30.03 -10.51
N ASN A 30 13.02 30.09 -10.04
CA ASN A 30 14.00 31.11 -10.41
C ASN A 30 15.43 30.59 -10.14
N SER A 31 16.44 31.46 -10.20
CA SER A 31 17.84 31.11 -9.89
C SER A 31 18.05 30.50 -8.51
N ASN A 32 17.19 30.83 -7.55
CA ASN A 32 17.38 30.56 -6.13
C ASN A 32 16.37 29.53 -5.58
N ILE A 33 15.25 29.28 -6.26
CA ILE A 33 14.18 28.40 -5.77
C ILE A 33 13.93 27.23 -6.73
N THR A 34 13.94 26.03 -6.18
CA THR A 34 13.51 24.79 -6.84
C THR A 34 12.38 24.13 -6.08
N LEU A 35 11.38 23.65 -6.80
CA LEU A 35 10.23 22.90 -6.31
C LEU A 35 10.24 21.50 -6.92
N SER A 36 9.90 20.50 -6.11
CA SER A 36 9.53 19.17 -6.58
C SER A 36 8.23 18.73 -5.93
N ALA A 37 7.41 17.98 -6.65
CA ALA A 37 6.22 17.34 -6.11
C ALA A 37 6.00 15.99 -6.80
N GLY A 38 5.47 15.03 -6.07
CA GLY A 38 5.05 13.73 -6.57
C GLY A 38 3.69 13.36 -6.01
N LEU A 39 2.87 12.71 -6.83
CA LEU A 39 1.58 12.15 -6.44
C LEU A 39 1.44 10.78 -7.09
N VAL A 40 1.09 9.79 -6.29
CA VAL A 40 0.83 8.41 -6.73
C VAL A 40 -0.55 8.02 -6.25
N MET A 41 -1.35 7.49 -7.17
CA MET A 41 -2.61 6.80 -6.87
C MET A 41 -2.45 5.33 -7.24
N SER A 42 -2.86 4.44 -6.34
CA SER A 42 -2.75 3.01 -6.58
C SER A 42 -3.90 2.22 -5.94
N ASP A 43 -4.76 1.67 -6.79
CA ASP A 43 -5.90 0.83 -6.45
C ASP A 43 -5.53 -0.65 -6.63
N THR A 44 -5.57 -1.40 -5.53
CA THR A 44 -5.30 -2.85 -5.53
C THR A 44 -6.47 -3.59 -4.93
N GLU A 45 -6.78 -4.73 -5.54
CA GLU A 45 -7.87 -5.57 -5.08
C GLU A 45 -7.61 -7.03 -5.46
N PHE A 46 -7.74 -7.95 -4.51
CA PHE A 46 -7.97 -9.35 -4.83
C PHE A 46 -9.36 -9.47 -5.46
N LYS A 47 -9.43 -10.00 -6.69
CA LYS A 47 -10.71 -10.27 -7.36
C LYS A 47 -11.29 -11.61 -6.93
N ASP A 48 -10.42 -12.57 -6.69
CA ASP A 48 -10.77 -13.88 -6.17
C ASP A 48 -9.52 -14.46 -5.52
N PHE A 49 -9.59 -14.85 -4.26
CA PHE A 49 -8.48 -15.47 -3.54
C PHE A 49 -9.03 -16.37 -2.42
N PRO A 50 -9.61 -17.54 -2.76
CA PRO A 50 -10.02 -18.54 -1.78
C PRO A 50 -8.82 -19.00 -0.95
N LEU A 51 -8.99 -18.98 0.37
CA LEU A 51 -8.01 -19.43 1.34
C LEU A 51 -8.10 -20.94 1.59
N ASN A 52 -9.18 -21.58 1.13
CA ASN A 52 -9.37 -23.02 1.11
C ASN A 52 -9.79 -23.46 -0.31
N PRO A 53 -9.09 -24.39 -0.98
CA PRO A 53 -9.43 -24.82 -2.34
C PRO A 53 -10.80 -25.51 -2.46
N ASP A 54 -11.34 -26.04 -1.36
CA ASP A 54 -12.64 -26.73 -1.34
C ASP A 54 -13.79 -25.80 -0.88
N ASP A 55 -13.49 -24.57 -0.49
CA ASP A 55 -14.44 -23.62 0.07
C ASP A 55 -14.16 -22.17 -0.38
N ASN A 56 -15.05 -21.66 -1.23
CA ASN A 56 -14.99 -20.29 -1.75
C ASN A 56 -15.62 -19.25 -0.81
N GLU A 57 -16.27 -19.63 0.28
CA GLU A 57 -16.82 -18.68 1.25
C GLU A 57 -15.71 -17.95 2.00
N PHE A 58 -14.57 -18.63 2.21
CA PHE A 58 -13.41 -18.05 2.86
C PHE A 58 -12.41 -17.46 1.86
N ASN A 59 -12.63 -16.20 1.49
CA ASN A 59 -11.99 -15.53 0.36
C ASN A 59 -11.50 -14.12 0.74
N LEU A 60 -10.38 -13.68 0.15
CA LEU A 60 -9.87 -12.30 0.27
C LEU A 60 -10.43 -11.33 -0.79
N ALA A 61 -11.43 -11.74 -1.59
CA ALA A 61 -12.02 -10.87 -2.60
C ALA A 61 -12.46 -9.51 -2.00
N GLY A 62 -12.09 -8.42 -2.67
CA GLY A 62 -12.32 -7.04 -2.22
C GLY A 62 -11.25 -6.47 -1.28
N PHE A 63 -10.27 -7.29 -0.85
CA PHE A 63 -9.17 -6.80 -0.02
C PHE A 63 -8.11 -6.15 -0.89
N SER A 64 -7.63 -4.99 -0.45
CA SER A 64 -6.43 -4.35 -0.97
C SER A 64 -5.18 -5.03 -0.43
N PHE A 65 -4.06 -4.79 -1.10
CA PHE A 65 -2.80 -5.38 -0.68
C PHE A 65 -2.29 -4.75 0.61
N ARG A 66 -1.58 -5.58 1.38
CA ARG A 66 -0.88 -5.12 2.59
C ARG A 66 0.12 -4.03 2.25
N ASN A 67 0.17 -2.98 3.08
CA ASN A 67 1.06 -1.83 2.95
C ASN A 67 0.97 -1.15 1.58
N TYR A 68 -0.22 -1.19 0.97
CA TYR A 68 -0.49 -0.57 -0.32
C TYR A 68 -1.52 0.55 -0.15
N PRO A 69 -1.06 1.75 0.25
CA PRO A 69 -1.93 2.91 0.43
C PRO A 69 -2.47 3.39 -0.91
N GLU A 70 -3.71 3.89 -0.93
CA GLU A 70 -4.33 4.35 -2.17
C GLU A 70 -3.64 5.61 -2.70
N TRP A 71 -3.26 6.52 -1.81
CA TRP A 71 -2.60 7.76 -2.16
C TRP A 71 -1.26 7.92 -1.43
N THR A 72 -0.22 8.28 -2.18
CA THR A 72 1.02 8.78 -1.59
C THR A 72 1.43 10.07 -2.30
N GLY A 73 2.07 10.96 -1.58
CA GLY A 73 2.48 12.24 -2.15
C GLY A 73 3.66 12.85 -1.43
N ASN A 74 4.40 13.67 -2.16
CA ASN A 74 5.47 14.46 -1.60
C ASN A 74 5.50 15.85 -2.25
N ILE A 75 5.96 16.83 -1.50
CA ILE A 75 6.29 18.16 -2.01
C ILE A 75 7.52 18.68 -1.29
N ALA A 76 8.45 19.28 -2.02
CA ALA A 76 9.64 19.88 -1.47
C ALA A 76 9.99 21.18 -2.17
N ALA A 77 10.44 22.17 -1.40
CA ALA A 77 10.95 23.43 -1.89
C ALA A 77 12.34 23.68 -1.30
N THR A 78 13.26 24.12 -2.13
CA THR A 78 14.61 24.51 -1.71
C THR A 78 14.89 25.93 -2.16
N TYR A 79 15.33 26.77 -1.23
CA TYR A 79 15.90 28.08 -1.47
C TYR A 79 17.42 28.04 -1.27
N LYS A 80 18.16 28.65 -2.19
CA LYS A 80 19.59 28.88 -2.11
C LYS A 80 19.86 30.36 -2.35
N GLY A 81 20.17 31.08 -1.28
CA GLY A 81 20.48 32.50 -1.30
C GLY A 81 21.95 32.75 -1.64
N ASP A 82 22.27 34.02 -1.83
CA ASP A 82 23.66 34.44 -2.02
C ASP A 82 24.44 34.30 -0.70
N LYS A 83 25.76 34.09 -0.81
CA LYS A 83 26.68 33.93 0.34
C LYS A 83 26.49 32.65 1.17
N GLY A 84 25.96 31.59 0.56
CA GLY A 84 25.95 30.24 1.13
C GLY A 84 24.72 29.89 1.97
N PHE A 85 23.82 30.85 2.20
CA PHE A 85 22.56 30.61 2.90
C PHE A 85 21.65 29.66 2.11
N PHE A 86 21.03 28.70 2.79
CA PHE A 86 20.06 27.80 2.19
C PHE A 86 18.92 27.46 3.15
N ALA A 87 17.76 27.17 2.58
CA ALA A 87 16.62 26.63 3.29
C ALA A 87 15.95 25.54 2.46
N ASN A 88 15.51 24.46 3.12
CA ASN A 88 14.73 23.39 2.51
C ASN A 88 13.53 23.09 3.40
N ILE A 89 12.38 22.88 2.77
CA ILE A 89 11.19 22.31 3.40
C ILE A 89 10.71 21.16 2.53
N ASN A 90 10.34 20.04 3.16
CA ASN A 90 9.70 18.92 2.49
C ASN A 90 8.55 18.38 3.35
N ALA A 91 7.50 17.94 2.68
CA ALA A 91 6.36 17.26 3.26
C ALA A 91 6.10 15.96 2.49
N ASN A 92 5.81 14.89 3.22
CA ASN A 92 5.48 13.58 2.68
C ASN A 92 4.17 13.12 3.30
N TYR A 93 3.31 12.49 2.49
CA TYR A 93 2.03 11.92 2.90
C TYR A 93 1.94 10.48 2.41
N VAL A 94 1.46 9.59 3.29
CA VAL A 94 1.12 8.21 2.98
C VAL A 94 -0.24 7.94 3.58
N ASP A 95 -1.17 7.46 2.77
CA ASP A 95 -2.53 7.17 3.21
C ASP A 95 -2.64 5.90 4.07
N VAL A 96 -3.83 5.66 4.61
CA VAL A 96 -4.19 4.41 5.28
C VAL A 96 -3.95 3.21 4.37
N SER A 97 -3.52 2.08 4.95
CA SER A 97 -3.36 0.82 4.22
C SER A 97 -3.58 -0.38 5.12
N ARG A 98 -3.83 -1.56 4.56
CA ARG A 98 -3.93 -2.78 5.37
C ARG A 98 -2.59 -3.15 6.00
N ALA A 99 -2.60 -3.45 7.30
CA ALA A 99 -1.40 -3.84 8.04
C ALA A 99 -1.09 -5.34 7.90
N VAL A 100 -2.02 -6.15 7.40
CA VAL A 100 -1.86 -7.59 7.14
C VAL A 100 -2.50 -7.97 5.80
N SER A 101 -2.00 -9.04 5.16
CA SER A 101 -2.54 -9.50 3.87
C SER A 101 -3.77 -10.40 4.04
N ASN A 102 -3.81 -11.18 5.12
CA ASN A 102 -4.90 -12.09 5.44
C ASN A 102 -5.31 -11.86 6.91
N PRO A 103 -6.37 -11.09 7.16
CA PRO A 103 -6.83 -10.83 8.53
C PRO A 103 -7.40 -12.06 9.21
N TYR A 104 -7.97 -12.99 8.44
CA TYR A 104 -8.57 -14.20 9.00
C TYR A 104 -7.55 -15.17 9.62
N ALA A 105 -6.30 -15.17 9.12
CA ALA A 105 -5.21 -15.96 9.69
C ALA A 105 -4.82 -15.53 11.12
N GLN A 106 -5.28 -14.37 11.56
CA GLN A 106 -5.02 -13.84 12.90
C GLN A 106 -6.21 -14.00 13.85
N SER A 107 -7.38 -14.45 13.38
CA SER A 107 -8.52 -14.70 14.27
C SER A 107 -8.30 -15.98 15.09
N THR A 108 -8.57 -15.90 16.39
CA THR A 108 -8.54 -17.06 17.30
C THR A 108 -9.92 -17.71 17.46
N ASN A 109 -10.95 -17.15 16.83
CA ASN A 109 -12.33 -17.61 16.88
C ASN A 109 -12.64 -18.46 15.63
N PRO A 110 -12.88 -19.78 15.77
CA PRO A 110 -13.19 -20.66 14.63
C PRO A 110 -14.43 -20.23 13.83
N LYS A 111 -15.37 -19.49 14.43
CA LYS A 111 -16.57 -18.99 13.74
C LYS A 111 -16.29 -17.80 12.83
N GLU A 112 -15.37 -16.91 13.20
CA GLU A 112 -14.96 -15.78 12.34
C GLU A 112 -14.11 -16.23 11.15
N GLN A 113 -13.44 -17.38 11.30
CA GLN A 113 -12.80 -18.07 10.19
C GLN A 113 -13.81 -18.80 9.27
N GLN A 114 -15.02 -19.09 9.75
CA GLN A 114 -16.07 -19.77 8.97
C GLN A 114 -17.05 -18.79 8.32
N GLU A 115 -17.34 -17.65 8.95
CA GLU A 115 -18.36 -16.69 8.49
C GLU A 115 -17.78 -15.55 7.63
N ALA A 116 -16.47 -15.55 7.36
CA ALA A 116 -15.76 -14.50 6.61
C ALA A 116 -16.05 -13.06 7.09
N THR A 117 -16.31 -12.91 8.39
CA THR A 117 -16.44 -11.60 9.06
C THR A 117 -15.19 -11.37 9.91
N PRO A 118 -14.12 -10.75 9.37
CA PRO A 118 -12.94 -10.51 10.18
C PRO A 118 -13.29 -9.46 11.24
N SER A 119 -13.37 -9.89 12.50
CA SER A 119 -13.44 -8.96 13.65
C SER A 119 -12.15 -8.14 13.81
N PHE A 120 -11.10 -8.56 13.11
CA PHE A 120 -9.75 -8.05 13.17
C PHE A 120 -9.19 -7.84 11.76
N ASP A 121 -9.30 -6.62 11.23
CA ASP A 121 -8.61 -6.16 10.02
C ASP A 121 -7.75 -4.92 10.38
N PRO A 122 -6.52 -5.12 10.90
CA PRO A 122 -5.68 -4.01 11.33
C PRO A 122 -5.23 -3.17 10.13
N MET A 123 -5.33 -1.86 10.28
CA MET A 123 -4.88 -0.86 9.31
C MET A 123 -3.62 -0.15 9.82
N ASN A 124 -2.74 0.23 8.92
CA ASN A 124 -1.73 1.25 9.15
C ASN A 124 -2.39 2.61 9.00
N ASP A 125 -2.26 3.48 9.99
CA ASP A 125 -2.78 4.86 9.92
C ASP A 125 -2.06 5.69 8.85
N SER A 126 -2.75 6.71 8.33
CA SER A 126 -2.12 7.68 7.45
C SER A 126 -1.12 8.55 8.23
N VAL A 127 -0.02 8.92 7.56
CA VAL A 127 1.05 9.70 8.18
C VAL A 127 1.45 10.85 7.26
N ALA A 128 1.56 12.05 7.85
CA ALA A 128 2.16 13.22 7.22
C ALA A 128 3.43 13.62 7.97
N LEU A 129 4.56 13.71 7.26
CA LEU A 129 5.86 14.10 7.82
C LEU A 129 6.35 15.39 7.17
N VAL A 130 6.67 16.39 7.98
CA VAL A 130 7.22 17.67 7.52
C VAL A 130 8.61 17.86 8.11
N ASN A 131 9.59 18.09 7.25
CA ASN A 131 10.97 18.37 7.64
C ASN A 131 11.42 19.72 7.09
N THR A 132 12.26 20.41 7.86
CA THR A 132 12.87 21.69 7.45
C THR A 132 14.35 21.69 7.80
N ARG A 133 15.17 22.25 6.93
CA ARG A 133 16.61 22.45 7.15
C ARG A 133 17.01 23.86 6.72
N ILE A 134 17.76 24.57 7.57
CA ILE A 134 18.26 25.92 7.32
C ILE A 134 19.75 25.95 7.68
N GLY A 135 20.56 26.69 6.93
CA GLY A 135 21.98 26.90 7.22
C GLY A 135 22.66 27.91 6.33
#